data_AF-A0A427B356-F1
#
_entry.id   AF-A0A427B356-F1
#
_cell.length_a   1.000
_cell.length_b   1.000
_cell.length_c   1.000
_cell.angle_alpha   90.00
_cell.angle_beta   90.00
_cell.angle_gamma   90.00
#
_symmetry.space_group_name_H-M   'P 1'
#
loop_
_entity.id
_entity.type
_entity.pdbx_description
1 polymer ?
#
loop_
_entity_poly.entity_id
_entity_poly.type
_entity_poly.pdbx_seq_one_letter_code
_entity_poly.pdbx_strand_id
1 'polypeptide(L)'
;MLWVTNLAPEPHDVYWSNLWLPYRQLWLRRIATLLASIVFMFLFLIPVAFVQGLSQLDQLQQRLPFLKGILKKTFMIQIVTGYLPSVILQLFLYTVPPTMMLFSTVEGPISRSGRKKSACTKVLYFTIWNVFFVNVFSGSVINQLNVISSPKDIPAQLARAVPRQATFFITYVLTSGWASLSSEVIQLFGLVWNFLKKYVFRVKEDDPASVPSFPYHTEIPRVLLLGLLGFTCSILAPLILPFLLVYFLLGYVVYRNQIMNVYCSRYETGGRMWPIVHNTTIFSLVLAQIIALGVFGLKESPVASGFMIPLVILTLLFNEYCRQRFHPLFKNFPAQVGGIPSYLNSTIIFQIVKWKFSFVSMLPVLELP
;
A
#
# COMPACT_ATOMS: atom_id res chain seq x y z
N MET A 1 31.57 8.74 11.44
CA MET A 1 31.57 9.40 10.13
C MET A 1 31.43 10.90 10.37
N LEU A 2 32.48 11.66 10.10
CA LEU A 2 32.46 13.13 10.08
C LEU A 2 32.29 13.55 8.61
N TRP A 3 31.59 14.65 8.34
CA TRP A 3 31.37 15.22 6.99
C TRP A 3 30.56 14.36 6.02
N VAL A 4 29.42 13.83 6.46
CA VAL A 4 28.46 13.16 5.55
C VAL A 4 27.67 14.22 4.78
N THR A 5 27.83 14.26 3.46
CA THR A 5 27.11 15.19 2.59
C THR A 5 25.87 14.53 1.97
N ASN A 6 24.78 15.28 1.91
CA ASN A 6 23.55 14.89 1.20
C ASN A 6 23.06 16.09 0.39
N LEU A 7 22.34 15.84 -0.70
CA LEU A 7 21.64 16.89 -1.44
C LEU A 7 20.64 17.59 -0.52
N ALA A 8 20.79 18.90 -0.37
CA ALA A 8 19.85 19.71 0.38
C ALA A 8 18.47 19.65 -0.29
N PRO A 9 17.39 19.37 0.46
CA PRO A 9 16.04 19.45 -0.07
C PRO A 9 15.65 20.93 -0.27
N GLU A 10 14.58 21.15 -1.03
CA GLU A 10 13.99 22.48 -1.21
C GLU A 10 13.65 23.12 0.16
N PRO A 11 13.78 24.46 0.34
CA PRO A 11 13.53 25.12 1.62
C PRO A 11 12.16 24.79 2.25
N HIS A 12 11.11 24.64 1.43
CA HIS A 12 9.76 24.27 1.89
C HIS A 12 9.62 22.78 2.27
N ASP A 13 10.51 21.92 1.76
CA ASP A 13 10.58 20.49 2.06
C ASP A 13 11.44 20.19 3.29
N VAL A 14 12.25 21.14 3.77
CA VAL A 14 13.05 20.97 4.99
C VAL A 14 12.14 20.78 6.21
N TYR A 15 12.43 19.74 6.99
CA TYR A 15 11.81 19.51 8.29
C TYR A 15 12.76 19.93 9.40
N TRP A 16 12.66 21.21 9.78
CA TRP A 16 13.58 21.87 10.72
C TRP A 16 13.75 21.12 12.04
N SER A 17 12.68 20.55 12.59
CA SER A 17 12.71 19.84 13.88
C SER A 17 13.60 18.59 13.92
N ASN A 18 14.05 18.04 12.78
CA ASN A 18 14.92 16.86 12.74
C ASN A 18 16.41 17.17 12.45
N LEU A 19 16.77 18.43 12.17
CA LEU A 19 18.15 18.81 11.77
C LEU A 19 19.19 18.65 12.91
N TRP A 20 18.79 18.97 14.13
CA TRP A 20 19.54 18.89 15.39
C TRP A 20 19.89 17.46 15.83
N LEU A 21 19.42 16.41 15.14
CA LEU A 21 19.58 15.03 15.57
C LEU A 21 21.03 14.53 15.33
N PRO A 22 21.70 13.96 16.34
CA PRO A 22 23.05 13.46 16.17
C PRO A 22 23.07 12.21 15.27
N TYR A 23 24.00 12.19 14.31
CA TYR A 23 24.08 11.15 13.28
C TYR A 23 24.15 9.72 13.85
N ARG A 24 24.83 9.51 14.99
CA ARG A 24 24.93 8.21 15.66
C ARG A 24 23.58 7.65 16.11
N GLN A 25 22.65 8.53 16.52
CA GLN A 25 21.32 8.10 16.98
C GLN A 25 20.37 7.77 15.81
N LEU A 26 20.62 8.26 14.59
CA LEU A 26 19.75 8.03 13.43
C LEU A 26 19.61 6.55 13.10
N TRP A 27 20.72 5.80 13.14
CA TRP A 27 20.70 4.36 12.89
C TRP A 27 19.88 3.60 13.94
N LEU A 28 20.07 3.91 15.22
CA LEU A 28 19.31 3.29 16.30
C LEU A 28 17.81 3.61 16.18
N ARG A 29 17.45 4.86 15.88
CA ARG A 29 16.05 5.28 15.63
C ARG A 29 15.44 4.57 14.43
N ARG A 30 16.18 4.35 13.35
CA ARG A 30 15.72 3.57 12.19
C ARG A 30 15.42 2.12 12.55
N ILE A 31 16.30 1.47 13.30
CA ILE A 31 16.04 0.10 13.78
C ILE A 31 14.84 0.08 14.73
N ALA A 32 14.79 0.99 15.71
CA ALA A 32 13.71 1.06 16.68
C ALA A 32 12.34 1.29 16.02
N THR A 33 12.27 2.20 15.04
CA THR A 33 11.02 2.48 14.29
C THR A 33 10.62 1.33 13.36
N LEU A 34 11.58 0.61 12.78
CA LEU A 34 11.32 -0.60 12.01
C LEU A 34 10.77 -1.71 12.91
N LEU A 35 11.41 -1.99 14.05
CA LEU A 35 10.93 -2.95 15.04
C LEU A 35 9.55 -2.57 15.58
N ALA A 36 9.33 -1.29 15.94
CA ALA A 36 8.04 -0.80 16.38
C ALA A 36 6.95 -1.01 15.31
N SER A 37 7.28 -0.82 14.04
CA SER A 37 6.35 -1.04 12.92
C SER A 37 6.01 -2.53 12.75
N ILE A 38 6.97 -3.43 12.95
CA ILE A 38 6.75 -4.89 12.93
C ILE A 38 5.90 -5.32 14.14
N VAL A 39 6.22 -4.83 15.34
CA VAL A 39 5.43 -5.12 16.55
C VAL A 39 4.00 -4.61 16.38
N PHE A 40 3.83 -3.39 15.86
CA PHE A 40 2.51 -2.82 15.58
C PHE A 40 1.72 -3.67 14.56
N MET A 41 2.38 -4.19 13.54
CA MET A 41 1.77 -5.10 12.55
C MET A 41 1.20 -6.38 13.19
N PHE A 42 1.93 -6.99 14.13
CA PHE A 42 1.44 -8.16 14.87
C PHE A 42 0.38 -7.80 15.92
N LEU A 43 0.57 -6.69 16.64
CA LEU A 43 -0.41 -6.19 17.61
C LEU A 43 -1.76 -5.91 16.96
N PHE A 44 -1.76 -5.44 15.71
CA PHE A 44 -2.99 -5.20 14.95
C PHE A 44 -3.78 -6.47 14.61
N LEU A 45 -3.20 -7.66 14.76
CA LEU A 45 -3.97 -8.91 14.65
C LEU A 45 -4.96 -9.08 15.81
N ILE A 46 -4.68 -8.49 16.98
CA ILE A 46 -5.54 -8.62 18.17
C ILE A 46 -6.89 -7.91 17.94
N PRO A 47 -6.96 -6.63 17.51
CA PRO A 47 -8.23 -6.00 17.14
C PRO A 47 -8.97 -6.74 16.03
N VAL A 48 -8.26 -7.25 15.02
CA VAL A 48 -8.87 -8.00 13.91
C VAL A 48 -9.50 -9.29 14.41
N ALA A 49 -8.78 -10.07 15.21
CA ALA A 49 -9.30 -11.29 15.83
C ALA A 49 -10.46 -11.01 16.78
N PHE A 50 -10.40 -9.90 17.54
CA PHE A 50 -11.49 -9.46 18.40
C PHE A 50 -12.76 -9.13 17.60
N VAL A 51 -12.64 -8.37 16.50
CA VAL A 51 -13.75 -8.07 15.58
C VAL A 51 -14.32 -9.34 14.95
N GLN A 52 -13.46 -10.24 14.48
CA GLN A 52 -13.89 -11.54 13.93
C GLN A 52 -14.62 -12.38 14.99
N GLY A 53 -14.13 -12.42 16.23
CA GLY A 53 -14.80 -13.10 17.34
C GLY A 53 -16.15 -12.47 17.70
N LEU A 54 -16.28 -11.14 17.66
CA LEU A 54 -17.54 -10.44 17.86
C LEU A 54 -18.56 -10.72 16.74
N SER A 55 -18.08 -10.94 15.50
CA SER A 55 -18.96 -11.29 14.38
C SER A 55 -19.55 -12.70 14.49
N GLN A 56 -18.93 -13.60 15.27
CA GLN A 56 -19.38 -14.98 15.52
C GLN A 56 -20.07 -15.10 16.89
N LEU A 57 -21.13 -14.32 17.08
CA LEU A 57 -21.82 -14.18 18.37
C LEU A 57 -22.50 -15.46 18.87
N ASP A 58 -22.89 -16.39 18.00
CA ASP A 58 -23.46 -17.69 18.41
C ASP A 58 -22.46 -18.55 19.19
N GLN A 59 -21.18 -18.54 18.78
CA GLN A 59 -20.10 -19.22 19.49
C GLN A 59 -19.69 -18.46 20.77
N LEU A 60 -19.75 -17.13 20.72
CA LEU A 60 -19.43 -16.27 21.86
C LEU A 60 -20.50 -16.37 22.97
N GLN A 61 -21.78 -16.49 22.61
CA GLN A 61 -22.91 -16.65 23.53
C GLN A 61 -22.88 -18.00 24.28
N GLN A 62 -22.27 -19.04 23.69
CA GLN A 62 -22.00 -20.30 24.36
C GLN A 62 -20.80 -20.21 25.33
N ARG A 63 -19.76 -19.43 24.99
CA ARG A 63 -18.55 -19.27 25.80
C ARG A 63 -18.68 -18.24 26.93
N LEU A 64 -19.52 -17.23 26.78
CA LEU A 64 -19.65 -16.10 27.71
C LEU A 64 -21.13 -15.86 28.10
N PRO A 65 -21.61 -16.46 29.22
CA PRO A 65 -23.03 -16.39 29.61
C PRO A 65 -23.52 -14.98 29.99
N PHE A 66 -22.62 -14.02 30.26
CA PHE A 66 -22.99 -12.64 30.57
C PHE A 66 -23.64 -11.89 29.38
N LEU A 67 -23.36 -12.31 28.14
CA LEU A 67 -23.96 -11.71 26.94
C LEU A 67 -25.44 -12.07 26.77
N LYS A 68 -25.91 -13.21 27.32
CA LYS A 68 -27.34 -13.59 27.29
C LYS A 68 -28.25 -12.57 28.00
N GLY A 69 -27.73 -11.82 28.97
CA GLY A 69 -28.51 -10.81 29.70
C GLY A 69 -28.75 -9.51 28.91
N ILE A 70 -27.79 -9.12 28.07
CA ILE A 70 -27.81 -7.88 27.26
C ILE A 70 -28.53 -8.09 25.91
N LEU A 71 -28.51 -9.32 25.37
CA LEU A 71 -29.12 -9.71 24.10
C LEU A 71 -30.61 -10.12 24.23
N LYS A 72 -31.46 -9.33 24.90
CA LYS A 72 -32.92 -9.63 24.98
C LYS A 72 -33.76 -9.05 23.84
N LYS A 73 -33.25 -8.06 23.09
CA LYS A 73 -33.96 -7.45 21.94
C LYS A 73 -33.27 -7.82 20.63
N THR A 74 -34.01 -8.47 19.73
CA THR A 74 -33.55 -8.91 18.39
C THR A 74 -32.90 -7.78 17.57
N PHE A 75 -33.34 -6.54 17.75
CA PHE A 75 -32.78 -5.36 17.10
C PHE A 75 -31.38 -4.97 17.63
N MET A 76 -31.16 -5.04 18.94
CA MET A 76 -29.84 -4.79 19.55
C MET A 76 -28.83 -5.87 19.13
N ILE A 77 -29.29 -7.10 18.96
CA ILE A 77 -28.47 -8.20 18.43
C ILE A 77 -27.97 -7.84 17.04
N GLN A 78 -28.85 -7.44 16.10
CA GLN A 78 -28.46 -7.12 14.72
C GLN A 78 -27.48 -5.94 14.59
N ILE A 79 -27.63 -4.90 15.43
CA ILE A 79 -26.71 -3.75 15.44
C ILE A 79 -25.33 -4.17 15.99
N VAL A 80 -25.32 -4.93 17.08
CA VAL A 80 -24.09 -5.36 17.76
C VAL A 80 -23.36 -6.46 16.99
N THR A 81 -24.07 -7.34 16.27
CA THR A 81 -23.48 -8.43 15.48
C THR A 81 -22.95 -7.96 14.12
N GLY A 82 -23.65 -7.04 13.45
CA GLY A 82 -23.31 -6.66 12.06
C GLY A 82 -22.53 -5.36 11.95
N TYR A 83 -23.04 -4.29 12.56
CA TYR A 83 -22.51 -2.93 12.36
C TYR A 83 -21.35 -2.61 13.30
N LEU A 84 -21.47 -2.95 14.59
CA LEU A 84 -20.48 -2.60 15.60
C LEU A 84 -19.07 -3.15 15.29
N PRO A 85 -18.88 -4.43 14.88
CA PRO A 85 -17.55 -4.95 14.59
C PRO A 85 -16.93 -4.26 13.37
N SER A 86 -17.75 -3.96 12.36
CA SER A 86 -17.33 -3.24 11.14
C SER A 86 -16.85 -1.82 11.45
N VAL A 87 -17.59 -1.06 12.27
CA VAL A 87 -17.21 0.30 12.68
C VAL A 87 -15.93 0.30 13.51
N ILE A 88 -15.81 -0.63 14.47
CA ILE A 88 -14.61 -0.77 15.31
C ILE A 88 -13.38 -1.07 14.43
N LEU A 89 -13.49 -2.01 13.49
CA LEU A 89 -12.40 -2.35 12.57
C LEU A 89 -11.99 -1.14 11.71
N GLN A 90 -12.96 -0.41 11.19
CA GLN A 90 -12.71 0.74 10.34
C GLN A 90 -12.03 1.88 11.11
N LEU A 91 -12.38 2.08 12.38
CA LEU A 91 -11.70 3.02 13.28
C LEU A 91 -10.23 2.63 13.51
N PHE A 92 -9.97 1.34 13.76
CA PHE A 92 -8.60 0.84 13.92
C PHE A 92 -7.79 0.99 12.62
N LEU A 93 -8.36 0.66 11.46
CA LEU A 93 -7.69 0.81 10.16
C LEU A 93 -7.39 2.28 9.83
N TYR A 94 -8.29 3.20 10.18
CA TYR A 94 -8.06 4.64 9.99
C TYR A 94 -6.90 5.17 10.83
N THR A 95 -6.61 4.53 11.97
CA THR A 95 -5.51 4.91 12.87
C THR A 95 -4.12 4.50 12.35
N VAL A 96 -4.05 3.58 11.38
CA VAL A 96 -2.77 3.03 10.89
C VAL A 96 -1.91 4.07 10.16
N PRO A 97 -2.39 4.80 9.12
CA PRO A 97 -1.54 5.75 8.40
C PRO A 97 -0.99 6.89 9.28
N PRO A 98 -1.78 7.50 10.21
CA PRO A 98 -1.26 8.46 11.17
C PRO A 98 -0.14 7.88 12.05
N THR A 99 -0.32 6.66 12.57
CA THR A 99 0.69 5.98 13.41
C THR A 99 1.99 5.72 12.64
N MET A 100 1.90 5.25 11.39
CA MET A 100 3.07 5.06 10.52
C MET A 100 3.76 6.37 10.15
N MET A 101 3.00 7.47 10.05
CA MET A 101 3.55 8.80 9.89
C MET A 101 4.31 9.24 11.14
N LEU A 102 3.78 9.00 12.35
CA LEU A 102 4.48 9.25 13.61
C LEU A 102 5.79 8.47 13.70
N PHE A 103 5.79 7.16 13.41
CA PHE A 103 7.03 6.39 13.38
C PHE A 103 8.04 6.96 12.39
N SER A 104 7.58 7.45 11.24
CA SER A 104 8.44 8.09 10.24
C SER A 104 8.92 9.49 10.66
N THR A 105 8.23 10.18 11.57
CA THR A 105 8.76 11.43 12.18
C THR A 105 9.94 11.12 13.10
N VAL A 106 9.80 10.08 13.95
CA VAL A 106 10.79 9.66 14.95
C VAL A 106 12.08 9.14 14.31
N GLU A 107 11.96 8.55 13.11
CA GLU A 107 13.09 8.08 12.30
C GLU A 107 14.11 9.18 11.97
N GLY A 108 13.71 10.45 12.04
CA GLY A 108 14.59 11.59 11.82
C GLY A 108 14.91 11.93 10.36
N PRO A 109 14.01 11.78 9.36
CA PRO A 109 14.27 12.28 8.02
C PRO A 109 14.36 13.82 8.03
N ILE A 110 15.35 14.35 7.31
CA ILE A 110 15.59 15.81 7.20
C ILE A 110 14.54 16.48 6.30
N SER A 111 13.92 15.74 5.38
CA SER A 111 12.91 16.26 4.46
C SER A 111 11.50 15.71 4.72
N ARG A 112 10.47 16.54 4.45
CA ARG A 112 9.05 16.16 4.54
C ARG A 112 8.70 15.11 3.49
N SER A 113 9.28 15.21 2.30
CA SER A 113 9.19 14.22 1.22
C SER A 113 9.77 12.87 1.64
N GLY A 114 10.93 12.86 2.30
CA GLY A 114 11.57 11.66 2.83
C GLY A 114 10.73 11.01 3.93
N ARG A 115 10.13 11.83 4.80
CA ARG A 115 9.17 11.37 5.81
C ARG A 115 7.94 10.70 5.21
N LYS A 116 7.28 11.35 4.23
CA LYS A 116 6.12 10.75 3.54
C LYS A 116 6.50 9.48 2.78
N LYS A 117 7.68 9.45 2.16
CA LYS A 117 8.22 8.26 1.49
C LYS A 117 8.38 7.08 2.45
N SER A 118 9.01 7.31 3.61
CA SER A 118 9.18 6.27 4.62
C SER A 118 7.85 5.79 5.20
N ALA A 119 6.91 6.72 5.46
CA ALA A 119 5.56 6.37 5.90
C ALA A 119 4.82 5.54 4.86
N CYS A 120 4.89 5.92 3.58
CA CYS A 120 4.31 5.17 2.46
C CYS A 120 4.84 3.72 2.43
N THR A 121 6.15 3.52 2.59
CA THR A 121 6.74 2.18 2.62
C THR A 121 6.24 1.35 3.81
N LYS A 122 6.15 1.95 5.00
CA LYS A 122 5.63 1.26 6.20
C LYS A 122 4.15 0.88 6.06
N VAL A 123 3.32 1.81 5.58
CA VAL A 123 1.90 1.56 5.31
C VAL A 123 1.74 0.46 4.25
N LEU A 124 2.55 0.48 3.19
CA LEU A 124 2.53 -0.55 2.16
C LEU A 124 2.80 -1.95 2.73
N TYR A 125 3.89 -2.12 3.49
CA TYR A 125 4.20 -3.41 4.10
C TYR A 125 3.10 -3.86 5.07
N PHE A 126 2.59 -2.94 5.89
CA PHE A 126 1.48 -3.23 6.79
C PHE A 126 0.24 -3.71 6.04
N THR A 127 -0.17 -3.00 5.00
CA THR A 127 -1.39 -3.34 4.25
C THR A 127 -1.23 -4.64 3.47
N ILE A 128 -0.08 -4.90 2.86
CA ILE A 128 0.19 -6.19 2.20
C ILE A 128 0.15 -7.33 3.22
N TRP A 129 0.80 -7.18 4.37
CA TRP A 129 0.77 -8.20 5.40
C TRP A 129 -0.65 -8.46 5.92
N ASN A 130 -1.34 -7.39 6.31
CA ASN A 130 -2.64 -7.50 6.97
C ASN A 130 -3.77 -7.91 6.01
N VAL A 131 -3.84 -7.31 4.82
CA VAL A 131 -4.93 -7.59 3.87
C VAL A 131 -4.67 -8.85 3.06
N PHE A 132 -3.43 -9.10 2.63
CA PHE A 132 -3.13 -10.26 1.81
C PHE A 132 -2.70 -11.46 2.66
N PHE A 133 -1.53 -11.40 3.31
CA PHE A 133 -0.95 -12.57 3.97
C PHE A 133 -1.80 -13.08 5.14
N VAL A 134 -2.27 -12.22 6.02
CA VAL A 134 -3.08 -12.64 7.19
C VAL A 134 -4.39 -13.30 6.74
N ASN A 135 -5.09 -12.79 5.73
CA ASN A 135 -6.33 -13.42 5.24
C ASN A 135 -6.06 -14.77 4.55
N VAL A 136 -4.97 -14.88 3.79
CA VAL A 136 -4.56 -16.13 3.14
C VAL A 136 -4.13 -17.18 4.18
N PHE A 137 -3.30 -16.79 5.15
CA PHE A 137 -2.84 -17.71 6.20
C PHE A 137 -3.93 -18.05 7.21
N SER A 138 -4.81 -17.11 7.59
CA SER A 138 -5.91 -17.38 8.53
C SER A 138 -6.84 -18.48 8.01
N GLY A 139 -7.12 -18.52 6.70
CA GLY A 139 -7.90 -19.60 6.09
C GLY A 139 -7.17 -20.96 6.01
N SER A 140 -5.84 -20.96 6.09
CA SER A 140 -5.00 -22.18 6.06
C SER A 140 -4.71 -22.72 7.46
N VAL A 141 -4.49 -21.84 8.44
CA VAL A 141 -4.10 -22.20 9.82
C VAL A 141 -5.19 -23.00 10.51
N ILE A 142 -6.47 -22.69 10.27
CA ILE A 142 -7.61 -23.39 10.91
C ILE A 142 -7.71 -24.85 10.44
N ASN A 143 -7.28 -25.17 9.21
CA ASN A 143 -7.44 -26.51 8.62
C ASN A 143 -6.15 -27.35 8.61
N GLN A 144 -4.97 -26.78 8.91
CA GLN A 144 -3.68 -27.45 8.72
C GLN A 144 -2.68 -27.19 9.86
N LEU A 145 -3.14 -27.25 11.12
CA LEU A 145 -2.33 -27.06 12.32
C LEU A 145 -1.09 -27.98 12.43
N ASN A 146 -0.97 -29.02 11.59
CA ASN A 146 0.14 -29.99 11.63
C ASN A 146 1.20 -29.83 10.51
N VAL A 147 1.17 -28.79 9.66
CA VAL A 147 2.03 -28.71 8.45
C VAL A 147 2.96 -27.49 8.41
N ILE A 148 3.14 -26.77 9.53
CA ILE A 148 3.94 -25.52 9.55
C ILE A 148 5.47 -25.79 9.55
N SER A 149 5.91 -27.04 9.58
CA SER A 149 7.32 -27.37 9.84
C SER A 149 8.27 -27.24 8.63
N SER A 150 7.77 -27.11 7.39
CA SER A 150 8.61 -27.13 6.18
C SER A 150 8.42 -25.91 5.27
N PRO A 151 9.44 -25.04 5.06
CA PRO A 151 9.35 -23.88 4.16
C PRO A 151 9.15 -24.26 2.68
N LYS A 152 9.35 -25.53 2.32
CA LYS A 152 9.07 -26.07 0.98
C LYS A 152 7.58 -26.10 0.64
N ASP A 153 6.70 -26.09 1.65
CA ASP A 153 5.25 -26.20 1.44
C ASP A 153 4.54 -24.84 1.31
N ILE A 154 5.27 -23.74 1.50
CA ILE A 154 4.71 -22.37 1.43
C ILE A 154 4.04 -22.11 0.07
N PRO A 155 4.65 -22.41 -1.08
CA PRO A 155 4.01 -22.18 -2.38
C PRO A 155 2.73 -23.00 -2.55
N ALA A 156 2.73 -24.26 -2.10
CA ALA A 156 1.57 -25.15 -2.17
C ALA A 156 0.43 -24.70 -1.24
N GLN A 157 0.74 -24.19 -0.05
CA GLN A 157 -0.26 -23.62 0.86
C GLN A 157 -0.89 -22.36 0.27
N LEU A 158 -0.08 -21.44 -0.25
CA LEU A 158 -0.57 -20.23 -0.92
C LEU A 158 -1.47 -20.59 -2.13
N ALA A 159 -1.05 -21.57 -2.92
CA ALA A 159 -1.83 -22.05 -4.07
C ALA A 159 -3.21 -22.61 -3.70
N ARG A 160 -3.37 -23.22 -2.52
CA ARG A 160 -4.67 -23.71 -2.02
C ARG A 160 -5.50 -22.61 -1.36
N ALA A 161 -4.85 -21.70 -0.64
CA ALA A 161 -5.51 -20.70 0.20
C ALA A 161 -5.97 -19.46 -0.58
N VAL A 162 -5.18 -18.99 -1.56
CA VAL A 162 -5.51 -17.78 -2.34
C VAL A 162 -6.81 -17.93 -3.15
N PRO A 163 -7.07 -19.04 -3.88
CA PRO A 163 -8.34 -19.20 -4.61
C PRO A 163 -9.56 -19.23 -3.69
N ARG A 164 -9.45 -19.83 -2.49
CA ARG A 164 -10.54 -19.88 -1.51
C ARG A 164 -10.93 -18.49 -1.02
N GLN A 165 -9.99 -17.56 -0.98
CA GLN A 165 -10.21 -16.17 -0.58
C GLN A 165 -10.48 -15.23 -1.78
N ALA A 166 -10.61 -15.74 -3.00
CA ALA A 166 -10.81 -14.91 -4.19
C ALA A 166 -12.08 -14.05 -4.10
N THR A 167 -13.19 -14.60 -3.59
CA THR A 167 -14.44 -13.84 -3.38
C THR A 167 -14.22 -12.69 -2.41
N PHE A 168 -13.49 -12.92 -1.31
CA PHE A 168 -13.13 -11.86 -0.36
C PHE A 168 -12.32 -10.75 -1.04
N PHE A 169 -11.33 -11.10 -1.86
CA PHE A 169 -10.54 -10.10 -2.58
C PHE A 169 -11.36 -9.32 -3.61
N ILE A 170 -12.27 -9.96 -4.34
CA ILE A 170 -13.19 -9.27 -5.26
C ILE A 170 -14.08 -8.29 -4.50
N THR A 171 -14.69 -8.72 -3.40
CA THR A 171 -15.51 -7.85 -2.54
C THR A 171 -14.69 -6.72 -1.94
N TYR A 172 -13.42 -6.96 -1.58
CA TYR A 172 -12.52 -5.92 -1.08
C TYR A 172 -12.21 -4.88 -2.16
N VAL A 173 -11.92 -5.29 -3.40
CA VAL A 173 -11.69 -4.38 -4.55
C VAL A 173 -12.93 -3.53 -4.81
N LEU A 174 -14.12 -4.14 -4.82
CA LEU A 174 -15.38 -3.43 -5.04
C LEU A 174 -15.72 -2.48 -3.89
N THR A 175 -15.65 -2.95 -2.65
CA THR A 175 -16.09 -2.17 -1.50
C THR A 175 -15.04 -1.11 -1.15
N SER A 176 -13.82 -1.52 -0.82
CA SER A 176 -12.79 -0.58 -0.36
C SER A 176 -12.19 0.24 -1.49
N GLY A 177 -11.97 -0.37 -2.67
CA GLY A 177 -11.41 0.31 -3.83
C GLY A 177 -12.37 1.36 -4.35
N TRP A 178 -13.60 0.98 -4.73
CA TRP A 178 -14.54 1.92 -5.33
C TRP A 178 -15.05 2.95 -4.32
N ALA A 179 -15.35 2.55 -3.07
CA ALA A 179 -15.75 3.52 -2.05
C ALA A 179 -14.62 4.51 -1.75
N SER A 180 -13.35 4.11 -1.83
CA SER A 180 -12.24 5.06 -1.67
C SER A 180 -12.19 6.08 -2.81
N LEU A 181 -12.38 5.66 -4.07
CA LEU A 181 -12.46 6.59 -5.20
C LEU A 181 -13.65 7.55 -5.05
N SER A 182 -14.82 7.05 -4.65
CA SER A 182 -15.99 7.89 -4.38
C SER A 182 -15.74 8.88 -3.24
N SER A 183 -15.12 8.43 -2.14
CA SER A 183 -14.73 9.29 -1.01
C SER A 183 -13.72 10.37 -1.44
N GLU A 184 -12.81 10.04 -2.35
CA GLU A 184 -11.80 10.95 -2.89
C GLU A 184 -12.43 12.00 -3.81
N VAL A 185 -13.41 11.63 -4.64
CA VAL A 185 -14.18 12.58 -5.47
C VAL A 185 -14.91 13.60 -4.61
N ILE A 186 -15.60 13.13 -3.57
CA ILE A 186 -16.39 13.98 -2.67
C ILE A 186 -15.48 14.81 -1.74
N GLN A 187 -14.23 14.40 -1.57
CA GLN A 187 -13.31 14.92 -0.55
C GLN A 187 -13.97 14.98 0.83
N LEU A 188 -14.54 13.86 1.28
CA LEU A 188 -15.33 13.79 2.53
C LEU A 188 -14.62 14.47 3.71
N PHE A 189 -13.33 14.21 3.91
CA PHE A 189 -12.58 14.80 5.01
C PHE A 189 -12.40 16.32 4.86
N GLY A 190 -12.08 16.81 3.65
CA GLY A 190 -11.93 18.24 3.38
C GLY A 190 -13.24 18.99 3.55
N LEU A 191 -14.35 18.42 3.07
CA LEU A 191 -15.68 19.01 3.14
C LEU A 191 -16.19 19.09 4.59
N VAL A 192 -16.05 18.00 5.36
CA VAL A 192 -16.42 17.98 6.79
C VAL A 192 -15.55 18.96 7.58
N TRP A 193 -14.25 19.01 7.33
CA TRP A 193 -13.35 19.93 8.03
C TRP A 193 -13.65 21.40 7.71
N ASN A 194 -13.91 21.73 6.44
CA ASN A 194 -14.30 23.08 6.05
C ASN A 194 -15.66 23.45 6.65
N PHE A 195 -16.61 22.53 6.68
CA PHE A 195 -17.90 22.74 7.35
C PHE A 195 -17.71 23.03 8.84
N LEU A 196 -16.90 22.24 9.56
CA LEU A 196 -16.58 22.49 10.95
C LEU A 196 -15.86 23.82 11.15
N LYS A 197 -14.86 24.15 10.30
CA LYS A 197 -14.11 25.40 10.38
C LYS A 197 -15.01 26.63 10.19
N LYS A 198 -15.95 26.54 9.25
CA LYS A 198 -16.89 27.62 8.92
C LYS A 198 -18.00 27.79 9.95
N TYR A 199 -18.66 26.69 10.34
CA TYR A 199 -19.85 26.75 11.19
C TYR A 199 -19.53 26.67 12.69
N VAL A 200 -18.52 25.89 13.10
CA VAL A 200 -18.14 25.70 14.51
C VAL A 200 -17.07 26.72 14.90
N PHE A 201 -15.97 26.80 14.16
CA PHE A 201 -14.83 27.65 14.54
C PHE A 201 -14.89 29.09 14.01
N ARG A 202 -15.83 29.39 13.08
CA ARG A 202 -16.02 30.72 12.45
C ARG A 202 -14.72 31.37 11.93
N VAL A 203 -13.77 30.56 11.45
CA VAL A 203 -12.48 31.07 10.94
C VAL A 203 -12.66 31.55 9.51
N LYS A 204 -12.26 32.80 9.21
CA LYS A 204 -12.26 33.35 7.84
C LYS A 204 -11.27 32.59 6.95
N GLU A 205 -11.66 32.39 5.69
CA GLU A 205 -11.16 31.38 4.75
C GLU A 205 -9.98 31.86 3.90
N ASP A 206 -9.13 32.76 4.41
CA ASP A 206 -8.16 33.50 3.58
C ASP A 206 -6.71 32.99 3.64
N ASP A 207 -6.45 31.83 4.28
CA ASP A 207 -5.08 31.31 4.39
C ASP A 207 -4.74 30.32 3.26
N PRO A 208 -3.87 30.67 2.29
CA PRO A 208 -3.43 29.74 1.25
C PRO A 208 -2.71 28.50 1.82
N ALA A 209 -2.29 28.52 3.09
CA ALA A 209 -1.75 27.34 3.78
C ALA A 209 -2.80 26.26 4.10
N SER A 210 -4.10 26.52 3.93
CA SER A 210 -5.16 25.53 4.17
C SER A 210 -5.41 24.56 3.02
N VAL A 211 -4.80 24.78 1.85
CA VAL A 211 -5.00 23.88 0.70
C VAL A 211 -4.35 22.51 0.97
N PRO A 212 -5.11 21.40 0.87
CA PRO A 212 -4.59 20.07 1.16
C PRO A 212 -3.55 19.65 0.13
N SER A 213 -2.54 18.90 0.59
CA SER A 213 -1.55 18.25 -0.27
C SER A 213 -1.96 16.80 -0.48
N PHE A 214 -1.75 16.28 -1.70
CA PHE A 214 -2.09 14.90 -2.04
C PHE A 214 -1.52 13.89 -1.02
N PRO A 215 -2.34 12.99 -0.45
CA PRO A 215 -1.92 12.05 0.58
C PRO A 215 -1.19 10.83 -0.02
N TYR A 216 0.02 11.06 -0.54
CA TYR A 216 0.86 10.01 -1.15
C TYR A 216 1.08 8.76 -0.29
N HIS A 217 1.06 8.91 1.04
CA HIS A 217 1.34 7.84 2.00
C HIS A 217 0.17 6.88 2.22
N THR A 218 -1.06 7.23 1.79
CA THR A 218 -2.24 6.36 1.84
C THR A 218 -2.63 5.83 0.46
N GLU A 219 -2.66 6.70 -0.55
CA GLU A 219 -3.19 6.30 -1.87
C GLU A 219 -2.22 5.43 -2.65
N ILE A 220 -0.91 5.71 -2.63
CA ILE A 220 0.08 4.86 -3.32
C ILE A 220 0.04 3.43 -2.77
N PRO A 221 0.11 3.19 -1.45
CA PRO A 221 0.00 1.83 -0.92
C PRO A 221 -1.29 1.10 -1.29
N ARG A 222 -2.43 1.79 -1.35
CA ARG A 222 -3.72 1.19 -1.73
C ARG A 222 -3.72 0.76 -3.20
N VAL A 223 -3.29 1.63 -4.11
CA VAL A 223 -3.20 1.31 -5.54
C VAL A 223 -2.23 0.15 -5.76
N LEU A 224 -1.08 0.14 -5.07
CA LEU A 224 -0.11 -0.96 -5.14
C LEU A 224 -0.66 -2.27 -4.60
N LEU A 225 -1.45 -2.24 -3.52
CA LEU A 225 -2.13 -3.44 -3.01
C LEU A 225 -3.13 -3.99 -4.02
N LEU A 226 -3.95 -3.13 -4.63
CA LEU A 226 -4.91 -3.57 -5.66
C LEU A 226 -4.19 -4.16 -6.88
N GLY A 227 -3.05 -3.58 -7.26
CA GLY A 227 -2.15 -4.16 -8.26
C GLY A 227 -1.63 -5.54 -7.85
N LEU A 228 -1.19 -5.70 -6.59
CA LEU A 228 -0.75 -6.99 -6.05
C LEU A 228 -1.85 -8.04 -6.09
N LEU A 229 -3.07 -7.69 -5.67
CA LEU A 229 -4.24 -8.57 -5.76
C LEU A 229 -4.55 -8.94 -7.20
N GLY A 230 -4.46 -7.98 -8.13
CA GLY A 230 -4.62 -8.22 -9.56
C GLY A 230 -3.63 -9.24 -10.11
N PHE A 231 -2.32 -9.04 -9.89
CA PHE A 231 -1.31 -9.96 -10.39
C PHE A 231 -1.44 -11.36 -9.77
N THR A 232 -1.63 -11.45 -8.45
CA THR A 232 -1.72 -12.73 -7.74
C THR A 232 -2.98 -13.51 -8.08
N CYS A 233 -4.13 -12.84 -8.23
CA CYS A 233 -5.40 -13.47 -8.52
C CYS A 233 -5.67 -13.64 -10.03
N SER A 234 -4.93 -12.96 -10.92
CA SER A 234 -5.11 -13.06 -12.38
C SER A 234 -5.05 -14.50 -12.90
N ILE A 235 -4.18 -15.33 -12.32
CA ILE A 235 -3.97 -16.72 -12.75
C ILE A 235 -5.07 -17.65 -12.19
N LEU A 236 -5.63 -17.30 -11.03
CA LEU A 236 -6.53 -18.15 -10.27
C LEU A 236 -8.01 -17.84 -10.53
N ALA A 237 -8.34 -16.56 -10.58
CA ALA A 237 -9.69 -16.04 -10.70
C ALA A 237 -9.67 -14.81 -11.64
N PRO A 238 -9.68 -15.02 -12.98
CA PRO A 238 -9.58 -13.94 -13.95
C PRO A 238 -10.72 -12.93 -13.85
N LEU A 239 -11.83 -13.29 -13.20
CA LEU A 239 -12.98 -12.42 -12.95
C LEU A 239 -12.63 -11.14 -12.16
N ILE A 240 -11.53 -11.13 -11.39
CA ILE A 240 -11.08 -9.92 -10.68
C ILE A 240 -10.54 -8.82 -11.61
N LEU A 241 -10.00 -9.20 -12.77
CA LEU A 241 -9.36 -8.29 -13.73
C LEU A 241 -10.31 -7.22 -14.28
N PRO A 242 -11.54 -7.52 -14.76
CA PRO A 242 -12.45 -6.49 -15.24
C PRO A 242 -12.82 -5.48 -14.15
N PHE A 243 -13.03 -5.92 -12.91
CA PHE A 243 -13.32 -5.02 -11.79
C PHE A 243 -12.15 -4.10 -11.46
N LEU A 244 -10.92 -4.63 -11.51
CA LEU A 244 -9.71 -3.83 -11.34
C LEU A 244 -9.48 -2.87 -12.50
N LEU A 245 -9.74 -3.28 -13.74
CA LEU A 245 -9.61 -2.43 -14.91
C LEU A 245 -10.56 -1.23 -14.81
N VAL A 246 -11.82 -1.46 -14.43
CA VAL A 246 -12.78 -0.37 -14.16
C VAL A 246 -12.28 0.54 -13.03
N TYR A 247 -11.73 -0.04 -11.95
CA TYR A 247 -11.12 0.76 -10.87
C TYR A 247 -9.97 1.63 -11.37
N PHE A 248 -9.05 1.11 -12.20
CA PHE A 248 -7.93 1.89 -12.71
C PHE A 248 -8.37 2.98 -13.70
N LEU A 249 -9.39 2.71 -14.54
CA LEU A 249 -9.96 3.71 -15.44
C LEU A 249 -10.64 4.84 -14.66
N LEU A 250 -11.50 4.50 -13.71
CA LEU A 250 -12.15 5.48 -12.83
C LEU A 250 -11.11 6.26 -12.02
N GLY A 251 -10.13 5.55 -11.43
CA GLY A 251 -9.03 6.15 -10.70
C GLY A 251 -8.24 7.15 -11.55
N TYR A 252 -7.95 6.82 -12.81
CA TYR A 252 -7.28 7.75 -13.73
C TYR A 252 -8.06 9.06 -13.90
N VAL A 253 -9.37 8.97 -14.16
CA VAL A 253 -10.23 10.16 -14.33
C VAL A 253 -10.33 10.97 -13.03
N VAL A 254 -10.57 10.29 -11.91
CA VAL A 254 -10.74 10.92 -10.59
C VAL A 254 -9.47 11.61 -10.13
N TYR A 255 -8.34 10.90 -10.11
CA TYR A 255 -7.08 11.48 -9.64
C TYR A 255 -6.59 12.59 -10.58
N ARG A 256 -6.80 12.46 -11.90
CA ARG A 256 -6.48 13.54 -12.83
C ARG A 256 -7.30 14.80 -12.52
N ASN A 257 -8.60 14.67 -12.31
CA ASN A 257 -9.46 15.80 -11.93
C ASN A 257 -9.02 16.44 -10.61
N GLN A 258 -8.74 15.62 -9.59
CA GLN A 258 -8.35 16.09 -8.26
C GLN A 258 -6.99 16.79 -8.25
N ILE A 259 -6.01 16.27 -9.00
CA ILE A 259 -4.68 16.89 -9.11
C ILE A 259 -4.74 18.24 -9.81
N MET A 260 -5.62 18.41 -10.82
CA MET A 260 -5.74 19.69 -11.53
C MET A 260 -6.55 20.73 -10.74
N ASN A 261 -7.61 20.31 -10.04
CA ASN A 261 -8.60 21.26 -9.51
C ASN A 261 -8.52 21.50 -8.00
N VAL A 262 -7.92 20.60 -7.21
CA VAL A 262 -7.97 20.72 -5.75
C VAL A 262 -6.60 20.66 -5.07
N TYR A 263 -5.72 19.78 -5.52
CA TYR A 263 -4.45 19.56 -4.83
C TYR A 263 -3.38 20.56 -5.28
N CYS A 264 -2.73 21.21 -4.31
CA CYS A 264 -1.48 21.96 -4.55
C CYS A 264 -0.26 21.18 -4.03
N SER A 265 0.77 21.02 -4.87
CA SER A 265 2.05 20.47 -4.44
C SER A 265 2.76 21.49 -3.54
N ARG A 266 3.02 21.11 -2.28
CA ARG A 266 3.76 21.97 -1.32
C ARG A 266 5.27 21.88 -1.46
N TYR A 267 5.75 20.86 -2.14
CA TYR A 267 7.16 20.57 -2.37
C TYR A 267 7.29 19.55 -3.49
N GLU A 268 8.38 19.65 -4.25
CA GLU A 268 8.65 18.74 -5.35
C GLU A 268 9.45 17.50 -4.91
N THR A 269 8.89 16.30 -5.14
CA THR A 269 9.53 15.05 -4.72
C THR A 269 10.48 14.48 -5.80
N GLY A 270 10.48 15.03 -7.02
CA GLY A 270 11.37 14.62 -8.11
C GLY A 270 11.20 13.16 -8.54
N GLY A 271 10.01 12.58 -8.38
CA GLY A 271 9.73 11.17 -8.76
C GLY A 271 10.41 10.11 -7.88
N ARG A 272 10.95 10.48 -6.70
CA ARG A 272 11.62 9.54 -5.77
C ARG A 272 10.74 8.42 -5.20
N MET A 273 9.43 8.46 -5.45
CA MET A 273 8.46 7.40 -5.11
C MET A 273 8.41 6.29 -6.17
N TRP A 274 8.84 6.54 -7.40
CA TRP A 274 8.81 5.56 -8.50
C TRP A 274 9.54 4.24 -8.18
N PRO A 275 10.72 4.24 -7.55
CA PRO A 275 11.38 2.98 -7.17
C PRO A 275 10.55 2.13 -6.21
N ILE A 276 9.71 2.73 -5.36
CA ILE A 276 8.82 1.98 -4.47
C ILE A 276 7.75 1.27 -5.30
N VAL A 277 7.12 2.00 -6.22
CA VAL A 277 6.10 1.46 -7.12
C VAL A 277 6.68 0.30 -7.93
N HIS A 278 7.82 0.51 -8.59
CA HIS A 278 8.50 -0.52 -9.38
C HIS A 278 8.84 -1.77 -8.55
N ASN A 279 9.52 -1.60 -7.41
CA ASN A 279 9.91 -2.73 -6.56
C ASN A 279 8.69 -3.52 -6.07
N THR A 280 7.57 -2.84 -5.79
CA THR A 280 6.34 -3.48 -5.32
C THR A 280 5.62 -4.23 -6.45
N THR A 281 5.62 -3.68 -7.67
CA THR A 281 5.09 -4.38 -8.85
C THR A 281 5.91 -5.63 -9.15
N ILE A 282 7.25 -5.54 -9.12
CA ILE A 282 8.14 -6.71 -9.26
C ILE A 282 7.85 -7.73 -8.16
N PHE A 283 7.75 -7.30 -6.90
CA PHE A 283 7.40 -8.19 -5.79
C PHE A 283 6.05 -8.89 -6.04
N SER A 284 5.05 -8.17 -6.54
CA SER A 284 3.73 -8.72 -6.88
C SER A 284 3.80 -9.77 -7.99
N LEU A 285 4.63 -9.53 -9.01
CA LEU A 285 4.88 -10.49 -10.11
C LEU A 285 5.59 -11.74 -9.61
N VAL A 286 6.65 -11.59 -8.82
CA VAL A 286 7.38 -12.72 -8.22
C VAL A 286 6.46 -13.52 -7.31
N LEU A 287 5.64 -12.85 -6.50
CA LEU A 287 4.65 -13.50 -5.64
C LEU A 287 3.61 -14.28 -6.47
N ALA A 288 3.09 -13.69 -7.56
CA ALA A 288 2.19 -14.37 -8.48
C ALA A 288 2.82 -15.62 -9.12
N GLN A 289 4.10 -15.54 -9.51
CA GLN A 289 4.84 -16.67 -10.07
C GLN A 289 5.10 -17.78 -9.04
N ILE A 290 5.41 -17.43 -7.78
CA ILE A 290 5.55 -18.40 -6.68
C ILE A 290 4.22 -19.12 -6.43
N ILE A 291 3.11 -18.38 -6.42
CA ILE A 291 1.77 -18.97 -6.26
C ILE A 291 1.46 -19.89 -7.44
N ALA A 292 1.73 -19.45 -8.67
CA ALA A 292 1.52 -20.27 -9.87
C ALA A 292 2.38 -21.55 -9.88
N LEU A 293 3.64 -21.47 -9.45
CA LEU A 293 4.49 -22.64 -9.23
C LEU A 293 3.83 -23.61 -8.23
N GLY A 294 3.29 -23.10 -7.12
CA GLY A 294 2.53 -23.89 -6.16
C GLY A 294 1.29 -24.56 -6.77
N VAL A 295 0.54 -23.85 -7.62
CA VAL A 295 -0.67 -24.37 -8.28
C VAL A 295 -0.32 -25.49 -9.27
N PHE A 296 0.70 -25.31 -10.10
CA PHE A 296 1.12 -26.34 -11.07
C PHE A 296 1.78 -27.55 -10.39
N GLY A 297 2.50 -27.32 -9.29
CA GLY A 297 3.03 -28.38 -8.44
C GLY A 297 1.92 -29.26 -7.84
N LEU A 298 0.80 -28.64 -7.43
CA LEU A 298 -0.37 -29.37 -6.92
C LEU A 298 -1.15 -30.13 -8.00
N LYS A 299 -1.08 -29.69 -9.26
CA LYS A 299 -1.73 -30.35 -10.41
C LYS A 299 -0.88 -31.45 -11.06
N GLU A 300 0.23 -31.83 -10.42
CA GLU A 300 1.17 -32.85 -10.90
C GLU A 300 1.63 -32.64 -12.36
N SER A 301 1.79 -31.37 -12.78
CA SER A 301 2.35 -31.03 -14.10
C SER A 301 3.81 -30.60 -13.96
N PRO A 302 4.78 -31.54 -14.01
CA PRO A 302 6.20 -31.23 -13.78
C PRO A 302 6.76 -30.32 -14.88
N VAL A 303 6.27 -30.44 -16.11
CA VAL A 303 6.71 -29.63 -17.24
C VAL A 303 6.37 -28.15 -17.03
N ALA A 304 5.12 -27.84 -16.64
CA ALA A 304 4.69 -26.47 -16.40
C ALA A 304 5.39 -25.84 -15.19
N SER A 305 5.57 -26.60 -14.10
CA SER A 305 6.33 -26.14 -12.93
C SER A 305 7.79 -25.85 -13.26
N GLY A 306 8.41 -26.68 -14.12
CA GLY A 306 9.77 -26.49 -14.60
C GLY A 306 9.97 -25.16 -15.32
N PHE A 307 9.03 -24.73 -16.17
CA PHE A 307 9.11 -23.44 -16.87
C PHE A 307 8.89 -22.20 -15.97
N MET A 308 8.23 -22.36 -14.82
CA MET A 308 8.03 -21.25 -13.87
C MET A 308 9.31 -20.85 -13.15
N ILE A 309 10.24 -21.78 -12.91
CA ILE A 309 11.49 -21.53 -12.18
C ILE A 309 12.39 -20.54 -12.96
N PRO A 310 12.70 -20.75 -14.26
CA PRO A 310 13.41 -19.76 -15.08
C PRO A 310 12.72 -18.39 -15.10
N LEU A 311 11.39 -18.35 -15.11
CA LEU A 311 10.64 -17.10 -15.16
C LEU A 311 10.82 -16.26 -13.89
N VAL A 312 10.85 -16.90 -12.71
CA VAL A 312 11.17 -16.23 -11.44
C VAL A 312 12.60 -15.70 -11.45
N ILE A 313 13.56 -16.50 -11.94
CA ILE A 313 14.96 -16.07 -12.02
C ILE A 313 15.09 -14.87 -12.97
N LEU A 314 14.46 -14.92 -14.15
CA LEU A 314 14.51 -13.85 -15.14
C LEU A 314 13.91 -12.55 -14.61
N THR A 315 12.79 -12.60 -13.88
CA THR A 315 12.20 -11.39 -13.29
C THR A 315 13.07 -10.78 -12.19
N LEU A 316 13.73 -11.60 -11.37
CA LEU A 316 14.68 -11.12 -10.38
C LEU A 316 15.94 -10.51 -11.02
N LEU A 317 16.47 -11.14 -12.08
CA LEU A 317 17.58 -10.60 -12.85
C LEU A 317 17.21 -9.28 -13.54
N PHE A 318 16.00 -9.19 -14.09
CA PHE A 318 15.48 -7.95 -14.68
C PHE A 318 15.39 -6.83 -13.63
N ASN A 319 14.88 -7.12 -12.43
CA ASN A 319 14.84 -6.16 -11.34
C ASN A 319 16.25 -5.70 -10.92
N GLU A 320 17.22 -6.62 -10.87
CA GLU A 320 18.60 -6.27 -10.56
C GLU A 320 19.21 -5.37 -11.64
N TYR A 321 18.99 -5.70 -12.91
CA TYR A 321 19.41 -4.87 -14.03
C TYR A 321 18.79 -3.47 -13.95
N CYS A 322 17.48 -3.37 -13.71
CA CYS A 322 16.80 -2.09 -13.54
C CYS A 322 17.32 -1.30 -12.34
N ARG A 323 17.61 -1.99 -11.22
CA ARG A 323 18.19 -1.38 -10.02
C ARG A 323 19.59 -0.83 -10.31
N GLN A 324 20.46 -1.58 -10.95
CA GLN A 324 21.81 -1.09 -11.27
C GLN A 324 21.78 0.06 -12.29
N ARG A 325 20.93 -0.04 -13.32
CA ARG A 325 20.90 0.94 -14.42
C ARG A 325 20.14 2.23 -14.10
N PHE A 326 18.95 2.13 -13.49
CA PHE A 326 18.02 3.25 -13.34
C PHE A 326 17.98 3.84 -11.94
N HIS A 327 18.22 3.04 -10.88
CA HIS A 327 18.20 3.57 -9.51
C HIS A 327 19.18 4.74 -9.28
N PRO A 328 20.41 4.76 -9.85
CA PRO A 328 21.31 5.89 -9.70
C PRO A 328 20.73 7.22 -10.19
N LEU A 329 19.90 7.19 -11.25
CA LEU A 329 19.25 8.39 -11.81
C LEU A 329 18.27 9.06 -10.84
N PHE A 330 17.69 8.29 -9.92
CA PHE A 330 16.77 8.82 -8.91
C PHE A 330 17.48 9.33 -7.65
N LYS A 331 18.74 8.91 -7.44
CA LYS A 331 19.52 9.25 -6.25
C LYS A 331 20.47 10.41 -6.51
N ASN A 332 21.07 10.45 -7.69
CA ASN A 332 22.11 11.40 -8.06
C ASN A 332 21.59 12.29 -9.19
N PHE A 333 21.79 13.61 -9.06
CA PHE A 333 21.55 14.52 -10.18
C PHE A 333 22.79 14.51 -11.10
N PRO A 334 22.62 14.32 -12.42
CA PRO A 334 23.74 14.37 -13.35
C PRO A 334 24.29 15.80 -13.47
N ALA A 335 25.60 15.96 -13.28
CA ALA A 335 26.27 17.27 -13.36
C ALA A 335 26.07 17.95 -14.73
N GLN A 336 25.96 17.15 -15.81
CA GLN A 336 25.69 17.63 -17.16
C GLN A 336 24.37 18.42 -17.29
N VAL A 337 23.33 18.05 -16.52
CA VAL A 337 22.04 18.76 -16.52
C VAL A 337 22.11 20.04 -15.68
N GLY A 338 23.00 20.09 -14.69
CA GLY A 338 23.24 21.28 -13.88
C GLY A 338 23.92 22.44 -14.65
N GLY A 339 24.56 22.14 -15.78
CA GLY A 339 25.16 23.14 -16.67
C GLY A 339 24.24 23.68 -17.76
N ILE A 340 23.03 23.13 -17.91
CA ILE A 340 22.05 23.55 -18.92
C ILE A 340 21.13 24.61 -18.29
N PRO A 341 20.97 25.80 -18.92
CA PRO A 341 20.09 26.83 -18.38
C PRO A 341 18.65 26.35 -18.21
N SER A 342 18.00 26.80 -17.13
CA SER A 342 16.69 26.34 -16.66
C SER A 342 15.53 26.41 -17.68
N TYR A 343 15.64 27.24 -18.72
CA TYR A 343 14.65 27.34 -19.80
C TYR A 343 14.68 26.20 -20.83
N LEU A 344 15.79 25.44 -20.93
CA LEU A 344 15.89 24.24 -21.78
C LEU A 344 15.50 22.95 -21.05
N ASN A 345 15.40 22.98 -19.72
CA ASN A 345 15.10 21.82 -18.89
C ASN A 345 13.66 21.31 -19.08
N SER A 346 12.70 22.20 -19.39
CA SER A 346 11.29 21.81 -19.59
C SER A 346 11.11 20.84 -20.76
N THR A 347 11.87 21.00 -21.85
CA THR A 347 11.78 20.16 -23.06
C THR A 347 12.44 18.79 -22.86
N ILE A 348 13.57 18.75 -22.13
CA ILE A 348 14.30 17.51 -21.83
C ILE A 348 13.60 16.70 -20.75
N ILE A 349 13.04 17.34 -19.72
CA ILE A 349 12.20 16.68 -18.71
C ILE A 349 10.94 16.10 -19.36
N PHE A 350 10.32 16.81 -20.32
CA PHE A 350 9.20 16.25 -21.09
C PHE A 350 9.62 15.01 -21.90
N GLN A 351 10.79 15.01 -22.54
CA GLN A 351 11.29 13.83 -23.26
C GLN A 351 11.63 12.66 -22.34
N ILE A 352 12.21 12.91 -21.15
CA ILE A 352 12.52 11.87 -20.16
C ILE A 352 11.23 11.33 -19.54
N VAL A 353 10.22 12.15 -19.26
CA VAL A 353 8.90 11.72 -18.78
C VAL A 353 8.13 10.95 -19.86
N LYS A 354 8.24 11.37 -21.13
CA LYS A 354 7.67 10.66 -22.29
C LYS A 354 8.32 9.29 -22.47
N TRP A 355 9.64 9.18 -22.28
CA TRP A 355 10.35 7.90 -22.22
C TRP A 355 9.97 7.04 -21.00
N LYS A 356 9.70 7.67 -19.85
CA LYS A 356 9.28 6.99 -18.60
C LYS A 356 7.88 6.39 -18.70
N PHE A 357 6.99 6.99 -19.48
CA PHE A 357 5.64 6.48 -19.75
C PHE A 357 5.60 5.50 -20.94
N SER A 358 6.43 5.68 -21.96
CA SER A 358 6.44 4.82 -23.16
C SER A 358 6.87 3.37 -22.88
N PHE A 359 7.51 3.10 -21.73
CA PHE A 359 7.90 1.73 -21.34
C PHE A 359 6.79 0.95 -20.62
N VAL A 360 5.75 1.64 -20.12
CA VAL A 360 4.57 0.99 -19.49
C VAL A 360 3.55 0.54 -20.54
N SER A 361 3.64 1.06 -21.78
CA SER A 361 2.82 0.66 -22.92
C SER A 361 3.43 -0.45 -23.79
N MET A 362 4.56 -1.05 -23.39
CA MET A 362 5.21 -2.16 -24.12
C MET A 362 5.21 -3.45 -23.31
N LEU A 363 4.04 -4.09 -23.23
CA LEU A 363 3.84 -5.52 -23.03
C LEU A 363 2.66 -5.91 -23.93
N PRO A 364 2.72 -7.07 -24.59
CA PRO A 364 2.95 -7.23 -26.02
C PRO A 364 1.65 -7.28 -26.81
N VAL A 365 1.70 -6.74 -28.04
CA VAL A 365 0.81 -7.14 -29.13
C VAL A 365 1.13 -8.61 -29.42
N LEU A 366 0.36 -9.49 -28.78
CA LEU A 366 0.17 -10.87 -29.18
C LEU A 366 -0.74 -10.83 -30.42
N GLU A 367 -0.14 -10.73 -31.60
CA GLU A 367 -0.76 -11.23 -32.82
C GLU A 367 -0.34 -12.70 -33.00
N LEU A 368 -1.35 -13.56 -33.05
CA LEU A 368 -1.32 -14.90 -33.63
C LEU A 368 -2.56 -14.96 -34.56
N PRO A 369 -2.55 -15.69 -35.68
CA PRO A 369 -1.43 -16.19 -36.48
C PRO A 369 -1.16 -15.35 -37.74
#